data_AF-A0A1F9FWG5-F1
#
_entry.id   AF-A0A1F9FWG5-F1
#
_cell.length_a   1.000
_cell.length_b   1.000
_cell.length_c   1.000
_cell.angle_alpha   90.00
_cell.angle_beta   90.00
_cell.angle_gamma   90.00
#
_symmetry.space_group_name_H-M   'P 1'
#
loop_
_entity.id
_entity.type
_entity.pdbx_description
1 polymer ?
#
loop_
_entity_poly.entity_id
_entity_poly.type
_entity_poly.pdbx_seq_one_letter_code
_entity_poly.pdbx_strand_id
1 'polypeptide(L)'
;MIIAGWGEKAKELAFVGINKCPKCKNHVPMDLYELANKVSLYFIPIAKFNKKYFVVCSLCENGFEIDEEGKLKFLRISTELPNKTQTMLVWNEMARRLEERLKSFQKGQPDPLDQIVEELLELYPKNIIQYVGECFSTMLLDEDKPS
;
A
#
# COMPACT_ATOMS: atom_id res chain seq x y z
N MET A 1 -8.46 -12.89 8.43
CA MET A 1 -7.96 -13.91 9.38
C MET A 1 -7.38 -13.13 10.56
N ILE A 2 -7.44 -13.65 11.76
CA ILE A 2 -7.07 -12.89 12.97
C ILE A 2 -5.54 -12.70 12.98
N ILE A 3 -5.11 -11.45 13.22
CA ILE A 3 -3.73 -10.99 13.43
C ILE A 3 -3.17 -11.64 14.71
N ALA A 4 -2.97 -12.95 14.67
CA ALA A 4 -2.42 -13.74 15.77
C ALA A 4 -0.90 -13.83 15.59
N GLY A 5 -0.19 -12.76 15.97
CA GLY A 5 1.29 -12.82 16.00
C GLY A 5 2.01 -11.51 16.27
N TRP A 6 1.39 -10.36 15.96
CA TRP A 6 2.07 -9.05 16.05
C TRP A 6 1.81 -8.29 17.36
N GLY A 7 0.81 -8.71 18.15
CA GLY A 7 0.52 -8.24 19.51
C GLY A 7 0.35 -6.72 19.66
N GLU A 8 0.22 -6.23 20.90
CA GLU A 8 0.22 -4.79 21.24
C GLU A 8 1.59 -4.10 21.03
N LYS A 9 2.57 -4.81 20.46
CA LYS A 9 3.96 -4.36 20.33
C LYS A 9 4.29 -3.78 18.95
N ALA A 10 3.40 -3.95 17.98
CA ALA A 10 3.54 -3.42 16.64
C ALA A 10 2.90 -2.02 16.56
N LYS A 11 3.69 -1.04 16.11
CA LYS A 11 3.25 0.34 15.89
C LYS A 11 3.32 0.65 14.40
N GLU A 12 2.19 1.02 13.80
CA GLU A 12 2.17 1.59 12.44
C GLU A 12 2.94 2.92 12.45
N LEU A 13 3.92 3.04 11.54
CA LEU A 13 4.74 4.24 11.38
C LEU A 13 4.25 5.10 10.21
N ALA A 14 3.95 4.49 9.07
CA ALA A 14 3.59 5.21 7.86
C ALA A 14 2.92 4.32 6.80
N PHE A 15 2.09 4.94 5.98
CA PHE A 15 1.64 4.37 4.71
C PHE A 15 2.78 4.43 3.69
N VAL A 16 3.07 3.31 3.03
CA VAL A 16 4.18 3.23 2.05
C VAL A 16 3.70 3.03 0.62
N GLY A 17 2.40 3.23 0.37
CA GLY A 17 1.83 3.22 -0.96
C GLY A 17 1.17 1.89 -1.33
N ILE A 18 0.56 1.88 -2.50
CA ILE A 18 0.05 0.68 -3.16
C ILE A 18 1.21 0.04 -3.92
N ASN A 19 1.58 -1.17 -3.53
CA ASN A 19 2.72 -1.87 -4.10
C ASN A 19 2.37 -3.34 -4.35
N LYS A 20 3.09 -3.98 -5.27
CA LYS A 20 2.98 -5.43 -5.50
C LYS A 20 3.56 -6.20 -4.32
N CYS A 21 2.74 -7.02 -3.67
CA CYS A 21 3.22 -7.91 -2.62
C CYS A 21 4.11 -9.02 -3.21
N PRO A 22 5.35 -9.20 -2.74
CA PRO A 22 6.20 -10.26 -3.30
C PRO A 22 5.72 -11.67 -2.94
N LYS A 23 4.87 -11.82 -1.92
CA LYS A 23 4.25 -13.10 -1.52
C LYS A 23 2.95 -13.41 -2.29
N CYS A 24 1.92 -12.59 -2.16
CA CYS A 24 0.62 -12.85 -2.79
C CYS A 24 0.48 -12.26 -4.20
N LYS A 25 1.46 -11.49 -4.67
CA LYS A 25 1.52 -10.85 -6.00
C LYS A 25 0.43 -9.82 -6.32
N ASN A 26 -0.47 -9.55 -5.37
CA ASN A 26 -1.49 -8.51 -5.50
C ASN A 26 -0.89 -7.11 -5.26
N HIS A 27 -1.38 -6.12 -6.01
CA HIS A 27 -1.15 -4.70 -5.76
C HIS A 27 -2.11 -4.22 -4.67
N VAL A 28 -1.56 -3.87 -3.51
CA VAL A 28 -2.34 -3.56 -2.31
C VAL A 28 -1.68 -2.47 -1.50
N PRO A 29 -2.43 -1.71 -0.68
CA PRO A 29 -1.83 -0.76 0.25
C PRO A 29 -0.90 -1.51 1.21
N MET A 30 0.28 -0.96 1.41
CA MET A 30 1.27 -1.46 2.36
C MET A 30 1.59 -0.40 3.40
N ASP A 31 1.92 -0.88 4.59
CA ASP A 31 2.21 -0.04 5.74
C ASP A 31 3.53 -0.45 6.40
N LEU A 32 4.27 0.54 6.86
CA LEU A 32 5.48 0.36 7.65
C LEU A 32 5.13 0.22 9.13
N TYR A 33 5.64 -0.82 9.77
CA TYR A 33 5.48 -1.08 11.20
C TYR A 33 6.83 -1.12 11.92
N GLU A 34 6.86 -0.65 13.16
CA GLU A 34 7.93 -0.87 14.14
C GLU A 34 7.45 -1.90 15.17
N LEU A 35 8.22 -2.98 15.34
CA LEU A 35 8.04 -3.94 16.41
C LEU A 35 9.12 -3.72 17.47
N ALA A 36 8.71 -3.32 18.68
CA ALA A 36 9.63 -3.11 19.79
C ALA A 36 9.53 -4.27 20.79
N ASN A 37 10.61 -5.05 20.92
CA ASN A 37 10.71 -6.03 22.00
C ASN A 37 11.13 -5.34 23.29
N LYS A 38 10.22 -5.25 24.28
CA LYS A 38 10.57 -4.92 25.66
C LYS A 38 11.09 -6.19 26.34
N VAL A 39 12.37 -6.22 26.72
CA VAL A 39 12.90 -7.18 27.70
C VAL A 39 12.88 -6.48 29.05
N SER A 40 12.14 -7.02 30.02
CA SER A 40 12.14 -6.54 31.41
C SER A 40 12.78 -7.61 32.29
N LEU A 41 13.97 -7.32 32.85
CA LEU A 41 14.51 -8.04 34.00
C LEU A 41 14.35 -7.13 35.22
N TYR A 42 13.65 -7.61 36.25
CA TYR A 42 13.65 -7.06 37.62
C TYR A 42 13.57 -5.52 37.72
N PHE A 43 12.45 -4.93 37.28
CA PHE A 43 12.10 -3.51 37.52
C PHE A 43 13.05 -2.44 36.94
N ILE A 44 14.14 -2.82 36.28
CA ILE A 44 15.05 -1.89 35.59
C ILE A 44 14.81 -2.04 34.08
N PRO A 45 14.26 -1.02 33.40
CA PRO A 45 14.14 -1.05 31.94
C PRO A 45 15.54 -0.93 31.32
N ILE A 46 16.21 -2.07 31.13
CA ILE A 46 17.51 -2.17 30.43
C ILE A 46 17.25 -2.04 28.92
N ALA A 47 16.86 -0.83 28.51
CA ALA A 47 16.78 -0.26 27.17
C ALA A 47 16.13 -1.08 26.02
N LYS A 48 15.28 -0.38 25.24
CA LYS A 48 14.60 -0.90 24.05
C LYS A 48 15.61 -1.09 22.90
N PHE A 49 16.41 -2.15 22.92
CA PHE A 49 17.54 -2.29 21.97
C PHE A 49 17.24 -3.02 20.66
N ASN A 50 16.23 -3.89 20.59
CA ASN A 50 15.92 -4.64 19.37
C ASN A 50 14.60 -4.18 18.76
N LYS A 51 14.65 -3.04 18.06
CA LYS A 51 13.58 -2.63 17.15
C LYS A 51 13.74 -3.40 15.85
N LYS A 52 12.64 -3.96 15.36
CA LYS A 52 12.54 -4.54 14.01
C LYS A 52 11.53 -3.73 13.22
N TYR A 53 11.78 -3.54 11.94
CA TYR A 53 10.89 -2.81 11.06
C TYR A 53 10.35 -3.75 10.00
N PHE A 54 9.10 -3.54 9.62
CA PHE A 54 8.45 -4.40 8.64
C PHE A 54 7.58 -3.59 7.69
N VAL A 55 7.60 -3.94 6.41
CA VAL A 55 6.55 -3.54 5.48
C VAL A 55 5.51 -4.65 5.43
N VAL A 56 4.26 -4.33 5.71
CA VAL A 56 3.19 -5.31 5.85
C VAL A 56 2.19 -5.16 4.70
N CYS A 57 1.89 -6.30 4.08
CA CYS A 57 0.83 -6.42 3.10
C CYS A 57 -0.55 -6.44 3.79
N SER A 58 -1.43 -5.51 3.45
CA SER A 58 -2.79 -5.43 4.00
C SER A 58 -3.69 -6.62 3.65
N LEU A 59 -3.37 -7.38 2.59
CA LEU A 59 -4.20 -8.49 2.11
C LEU A 59 -3.80 -9.85 2.70
N CYS A 60 -2.53 -10.21 2.63
CA CYS A 60 -2.04 -11.50 3.14
C CYS A 60 -1.32 -11.40 4.49
N GLU A 61 -1.27 -10.19 5.06
CA GLU A 61 -0.69 -9.90 6.38
C GLU A 61 0.79 -10.30 6.53
N ASN A 62 1.47 -10.54 5.41
CA ASN A 62 2.88 -10.90 5.43
C ASN A 62 3.72 -9.64 5.61
N GLY A 63 4.52 -9.63 6.67
CA GLY A 63 5.54 -8.63 6.93
C GLY A 63 6.87 -9.00 6.28
N PHE A 64 7.52 -8.02 5.68
CA PHE A 64 8.88 -8.14 5.14
C PHE A 64 9.81 -7.34 6.05
N GLU A 65 10.73 -8.03 6.74
CA GLU A 65 11.68 -7.39 7.64
C GLU A 65 12.62 -6.48 6.84
N ILE A 66 12.79 -5.25 7.31
CA ILE A 66 13.72 -4.27 6.74
C ILE A 66 14.64 -3.72 7.83
N ASP A 67 15.78 -3.20 7.41
CA ASP A 67 16.72 -2.52 8.29
C ASP A 67 16.34 -1.04 8.50
N GLU A 68 17.15 -0.34 9.30
CA GLU A 68 16.95 1.08 9.60
C GLU A 68 17.06 1.95 8.33
N GLU A 69 17.92 1.60 7.38
CA GLU A 69 18.06 2.32 6.11
C GLU A 69 16.80 2.20 5.26
N GLY A 70 16.29 0.97 5.11
CA GLY A 70 15.02 0.70 4.44
C GLY A 70 13.86 1.45 5.08
N LYS A 71 13.80 1.50 6.42
CA LYS A 71 12.80 2.29 7.15
C LYS A 71 12.89 3.77 6.81
N LEU A 72 14.10 4.37 6.82
CA LEU A 72 14.27 5.78 6.45
C LEU A 72 13.84 6.06 5.00
N LYS A 73 14.13 5.14 4.09
CA LYS A 73 13.68 5.22 2.70
C LYS A 73 12.15 5.24 2.59
N PHE A 74 11.46 4.31 3.26
CA PHE A 74 10.01 4.25 3.25
C PHE A 74 9.35 5.46 3.95
N LEU A 75 9.95 5.97 5.02
CA LEU A 75 9.48 7.20 5.66
C LEU A 75 9.57 8.40 4.71
N ARG A 76 10.66 8.54 3.94
CA ARG A 76 10.77 9.59 2.92
C ARG A 76 9.68 9.47 1.85
N ILE A 77 9.51 8.27 1.29
CA ILE A 77 8.45 8.01 0.32
C ILE A 77 7.07 8.38 0.89
N SER A 78 6.80 8.02 2.15
CA SER A 78 5.51 8.32 2.80
C SER A 78 5.19 9.82 2.89
N THR A 79 6.20 10.69 2.90
CA THR A 79 5.96 12.16 2.91
C THR A 79 5.49 12.70 1.57
N GLU A 80 5.79 12.01 0.48
CA GLU A 80 5.42 12.37 -0.88
C GLU A 80 4.09 11.72 -1.30
N LEU A 81 3.69 10.66 -0.60
CA LEU A 81 2.46 9.93 -0.89
C LEU A 81 1.21 10.70 -0.44
N PRO A 82 0.12 10.60 -1.21
CA PRO A 82 -1.16 11.11 -0.74
C PRO A 82 -1.70 10.31 0.46
N ASN A 83 -2.61 10.92 1.20
CA ASN A 83 -3.17 10.34 2.41
C ASN A 83 -3.82 8.98 2.15
N LYS A 84 -3.46 7.96 2.95
CA LYS A 84 -3.96 6.57 2.85
C LYS A 84 -5.47 6.47 2.69
N THR A 85 -6.25 7.18 3.50
CA THR A 85 -7.72 7.10 3.47
C THR A 85 -8.25 7.60 2.13
N GLN A 86 -7.80 8.76 1.67
CA GLN A 86 -8.25 9.30 0.39
C GLN A 86 -7.75 8.46 -0.79
N THR A 87 -6.51 7.97 -0.74
CA THR A 87 -5.96 7.04 -1.71
C THR A 87 -6.81 5.78 -1.84
N MET A 88 -7.23 5.18 -0.71
CA MET A 88 -8.07 3.98 -0.74
C MET A 88 -9.49 4.25 -1.23
N LEU A 89 -10.06 5.41 -0.92
CA LEU A 89 -11.37 5.81 -1.46
C LEU A 89 -11.32 5.91 -2.99
N VAL A 90 -10.30 6.60 -3.52
CA VAL A 90 -10.10 6.73 -4.97
C VAL A 90 -9.79 5.38 -5.60
N TRP A 91 -8.95 4.54 -4.98
CA TRP A 91 -8.65 3.20 -5.47
C TRP A 91 -9.90 2.35 -5.66
N ASN A 92 -10.75 2.30 -4.62
CA ASN A 92 -11.98 1.50 -4.67
C ASN A 92 -12.97 2.03 -5.71
N GLU A 93 -13.11 3.36 -5.82
CA GLU A 93 -14.01 3.97 -6.81
C GLU A 93 -13.50 3.75 -8.24
N MET A 94 -12.19 3.89 -8.47
CA MET A 94 -11.56 3.61 -9.76
C MET A 94 -11.70 2.13 -10.14
N ALA A 95 -11.42 1.21 -9.22
CA ALA A 95 -11.59 -0.23 -9.43
C ALA A 95 -13.03 -0.57 -9.83
N ARG A 96 -14.02 -0.03 -9.10
CA ARG A 96 -15.45 -0.26 -9.38
C ARG A 96 -15.83 0.21 -10.78
N ARG A 97 -15.47 1.44 -11.15
CA ARG A 97 -15.77 2.00 -12.48
C ARG A 97 -15.07 1.23 -13.59
N LEU A 98 -13.82 0.83 -13.36
CA LEU A 98 -13.04 0.08 -14.33
C LEU A 98 -13.68 -1.29 -14.58
N GLU A 99 -14.06 -2.01 -13.52
CA GLU A 99 -14.75 -3.30 -13.64
C GLU A 99 -16.07 -3.18 -14.42
N GLU A 100 -16.84 -2.12 -14.17
CA GLU A 100 -18.08 -1.83 -14.91
C GLU A 100 -17.83 -1.58 -16.40
N ARG A 101 -16.80 -0.78 -16.74
CA ARG A 101 -16.49 -0.45 -18.14
C ARG A 101 -15.90 -1.62 -18.90
N LEU A 102 -15.03 -2.40 -18.26
CA LEU A 102 -14.40 -3.57 -18.87
C LEU A 102 -15.43 -4.61 -19.32
N LYS A 103 -16.58 -4.74 -18.62
CA LYS A 103 -17.68 -5.63 -19.03
C LYS A 103 -18.27 -5.30 -20.41
N SER A 104 -18.18 -4.05 -20.83
CA SER A 104 -18.73 -3.55 -22.10
C SER A 104 -17.67 -3.08 -23.10
N PHE A 105 -16.38 -3.19 -22.75
CA PHE A 105 -15.30 -2.60 -23.52
C PHE A 105 -15.06 -3.33 -24.85
N GLN A 106 -14.92 -2.55 -25.93
CA GLN A 106 -14.61 -3.02 -27.27
C GLN A 106 -13.34 -2.38 -27.79
N LYS A 107 -12.53 -3.18 -28.49
CA LYS A 107 -11.28 -2.74 -29.11
C LYS A 107 -11.53 -1.57 -30.06
N GLY A 108 -10.83 -0.46 -29.86
CA GLY A 108 -10.98 0.77 -30.65
C GLY A 108 -11.77 1.89 -29.93
N GLN A 109 -12.34 1.60 -28.77
CA GLN A 109 -12.84 2.64 -27.85
C GLN A 109 -11.66 3.28 -27.08
N PRO A 110 -11.81 4.52 -26.57
CA PRO A 110 -10.78 5.15 -25.74
C PRO A 110 -10.51 4.32 -24.49
N ASP A 111 -9.29 4.41 -23.97
CA ASP A 111 -8.88 3.64 -22.79
C ASP A 111 -9.82 3.94 -21.61
N PRO A 112 -10.51 2.93 -21.04
CA PRO A 112 -11.40 3.12 -19.91
C PRO A 112 -10.73 3.77 -18.70
N LEU A 113 -9.44 3.49 -18.47
CA LEU A 113 -8.69 4.06 -17.37
C LEU A 113 -8.47 5.56 -17.55
N ASP A 114 -8.07 6.00 -18.75
CA ASP A 114 -7.87 7.42 -19.06
C ASP A 114 -9.15 8.22 -18.86
N GLN A 115 -10.28 7.69 -19.33
CA GLN A 115 -11.59 8.32 -19.13
C GLN A 115 -11.98 8.42 -17.65
N ILE A 116 -11.73 7.36 -16.86
CA ILE A 116 -12.03 7.37 -15.42
C ILE A 116 -11.14 8.39 -14.70
N VAL A 117 -9.85 8.49 -15.08
CA VAL A 117 -8.93 9.47 -14.52
C VAL A 117 -9.44 10.89 -14.77
N GLU A 118 -9.87 11.21 -15.99
CA GLU A 118 -10.43 12.53 -16.33
C GLU A 118 -11.68 12.87 -15.49
N GLU A 119 -12.61 11.93 -15.35
CA GLU A 119 -13.83 12.13 -14.55
C GLU A 119 -13.53 12.33 -13.06
N LEU A 120 -12.57 11.58 -12.51
CA LEU A 120 -12.25 11.66 -11.09
C LEU A 120 -11.43 12.91 -10.73
N LEU A 121 -10.78 13.56 -11.70
CA LEU A 121 -10.09 14.84 -11.48
C LEU A 121 -11.06 15.98 -11.09
N GLU A 122 -12.34 15.87 -11.41
CA GLU A 122 -13.36 16.85 -10.99
C GLU A 122 -13.80 16.67 -9.54
N LEU A 123 -13.56 15.49 -8.96
CA LEU A 123 -14.10 15.09 -7.65
C LEU A 123 -13.03 14.98 -6.55
N TYR A 124 -11.78 14.74 -6.94
CA TYR A 124 -10.68 14.47 -6.01
C TYR A 124 -9.43 15.30 -6.34
N PRO A 125 -8.55 15.54 -5.35
CA PRO A 125 -7.30 16.23 -5.59
C PRO A 125 -6.44 15.53 -6.66
N LYS A 126 -5.91 16.32 -7.59
CA LYS A 126 -5.13 15.85 -8.75
C LYS A 126 -3.98 14.92 -8.38
N ASN A 127 -3.25 15.21 -7.31
CA ASN A 127 -2.12 14.38 -6.87
C ASN A 127 -2.55 12.96 -6.47
N ILE A 128 -3.75 12.80 -5.91
CA ILE A 128 -4.29 11.48 -5.52
C ILE A 128 -4.68 10.70 -6.76
N ILE A 129 -5.39 11.35 -7.70
CA ILE A 129 -5.83 10.71 -8.93
C ILE A 129 -4.65 10.28 -9.79
N GLN A 130 -3.64 11.14 -9.95
CA GLN A 130 -2.43 10.79 -10.71
C GLN A 130 -1.71 9.60 -10.08
N TYR A 131 -1.48 9.64 -8.76
CA TYR A 131 -0.84 8.55 -8.04
C TYR A 131 -1.60 7.22 -8.17
N VAL A 132 -2.92 7.24 -7.97
CA VAL A 132 -3.74 6.03 -8.07
C VAL A 132 -3.79 5.52 -9.51
N GLY A 133 -3.97 6.41 -10.49
CA GLY A 133 -3.95 6.07 -11.91
C GLY A 133 -2.65 5.38 -12.32
N GLU A 134 -1.50 5.91 -11.91
CA GLU A 134 -0.18 5.29 -12.15
C GLU A 134 -0.07 3.89 -11.53
N CYS A 135 -0.62 3.71 -10.33
CA CYS A 135 -0.67 2.40 -9.66
C CYS A 135 -1.55 1.41 -10.44
N PHE A 136 -2.70 1.83 -10.98
CA PHE A 136 -3.53 0.99 -11.85
C PHE A 136 -2.84 0.65 -13.16
N SER A 137 -2.23 1.63 -13.84
CA SER A 137 -1.46 1.38 -15.06
C SER A 137 -0.35 0.35 -14.81
N THR A 138 0.38 0.48 -13.70
CA THR A 138 1.41 -0.49 -13.31
C THR A 138 0.82 -1.87 -13.03
N MET A 139 -0.33 -1.93 -12.35
CA MET A 139 -1.03 -3.19 -12.07
C MET A 139 -1.46 -3.91 -13.34
N LEU A 140 -2.04 -3.19 -14.30
CA LEU A 140 -2.51 -3.76 -15.56
C LEU A 140 -1.34 -4.29 -16.42
N LEU A 141 -0.24 -3.53 -16.50
CA LEU A 141 0.98 -3.96 -17.22
C LEU A 141 1.68 -5.16 -16.57
N ASP A 142 1.47 -5.35 -15.28
CA ASP A 142 2.06 -6.44 -14.51
C ASP A 142 1.35 -7.79 -14.69
N GLU A 143 0.09 -7.79 -15.14
CA GLU A 143 -0.67 -9.01 -15.45
C GLU A 143 -0.20 -9.67 -16.76
N ASP A 144 0.46 -8.93 -17.64
CA ASP A 144 0.96 -9.42 -18.94
C ASP A 144 2.27 -10.24 -18.87
N LYS A 145 2.85 -10.46 -17.67
CA LYS A 145 4.03 -11.31 -17.51
C LYS A 145 3.65 -12.72 -17.04
N PRO A 146 3.63 -13.74 -17.92
CA PRO A 146 3.48 -15.12 -17.49
C PRO A 146 4.68 -15.49 -16.59
N SER A 147 4.36 -16.26 -15.54
CA SER A 147 5.32 -16.84 -14.60
C SER A 147 6.23 -17.86 -15.26
#